data_AF-A0A537IRC8-F1
#
_entry.id   AF-A0A537IRC8-F1
#
_cell.length_a   1.000
_cell.length_b   1.000
_cell.length_c   1.000
_cell.angle_alpha   90.00
_cell.angle_beta   90.00
_cell.angle_gamma   90.00
#
_symmetry.space_group_name_H-M   'P 1'
#
loop_
_entity.id
_entity.type
_entity.pdbx_description
1 polymer ?
#
loop_
_entity_poly.entity_id
_entity_poly.type
_entity_poly.pdbx_seq_one_letter_code
_entity_poly.pdbx_strand_id
1 'polypeptide(L)'
;MAEGWLTATLAEKIPEPVLNRGPKPVWNVLSREAQGLRVDWEIAVPQQWLQVRARGDDAETFLNFLKEKFGEAPVLRSKVERWDVRKGFITGSGRVGFGVYIDIGILEPARKDAL
;
A
#
# COMPACT_ATOMS: atom_id res chain seq x y z
N MET A 1 -21.21 -5.51 13.93
CA MET A 1 -20.97 -4.06 13.98
C MET A 1 -19.47 -3.86 14.02
N ALA A 2 -18.83 -3.59 12.89
CA ALA A 2 -17.41 -3.28 12.84
C ALA A 2 -17.24 -1.79 13.20
N GLU A 3 -17.13 -1.47 14.49
CA GLU A 3 -16.97 -0.08 14.97
C GLU A 3 -15.55 0.49 14.77
N GLY A 4 -14.70 -0.19 14.01
CA GLY A 4 -13.32 0.21 13.76
C GLY A 4 -13.05 0.50 12.29
N TRP A 5 -12.20 1.49 12.03
CA TRP A 5 -11.57 1.64 10.73
C TRP A 5 -10.66 0.44 10.47
N LEU A 6 -10.92 -0.29 9.39
CA LEU A 6 -10.02 -1.29 8.83
C LEU A 6 -9.00 -0.59 7.93
N THR A 7 -7.78 -1.14 7.83
CA THR A 7 -6.70 -0.53 7.07
C THR A 7 -6.02 -1.56 6.16
N ALA A 8 -5.70 -1.15 4.93
CA ALA A 8 -4.85 -1.90 4.01
C ALA A 8 -3.79 -0.98 3.39
N THR A 9 -2.55 -1.46 3.28
CA THR A 9 -1.51 -0.79 2.49
C THR A 9 -1.39 -1.53 1.17
N LEU A 10 -1.77 -0.87 0.08
CA LEU A 10 -1.72 -1.45 -1.27
C LEU A 10 -0.28 -1.44 -1.80
N ALA A 11 0.01 -2.35 -2.72
CA ALA A 11 1.32 -2.45 -3.36
C ALA A 11 1.56 -1.37 -4.44
N GLU A 12 1.00 -0.17 -4.24
CA GLU A 12 1.10 0.99 -5.13
C GLU A 12 1.84 2.11 -4.40
N LYS A 13 2.99 2.52 -4.97
CA LYS A 13 3.77 3.64 -4.48
C LYS A 13 3.43 4.89 -5.30
N ILE A 14 2.93 5.93 -4.64
CA ILE A 14 2.49 7.18 -5.26
C ILE A 14 3.64 8.20 -5.24
N PRO A 15 4.24 8.54 -6.39
CA PRO A 15 5.37 9.48 -6.42
C PRO A 15 4.99 10.87 -5.90
N GLU A 16 5.93 11.55 -5.24
CA GLU A 16 5.74 12.93 -4.75
C GLU A 16 5.17 13.91 -5.79
N PRO A 17 5.62 13.92 -7.06
CA PRO A 17 5.02 14.79 -8.07
C PRO A 17 3.53 14.55 -8.31
N VAL A 18 3.05 13.33 -8.10
CA VAL A 18 1.63 12.97 -8.19
C VAL A 18 0.89 13.43 -6.94
N LEU A 19 1.47 13.24 -5.75
CA LEU A 19 0.91 13.74 -4.49
C LEU A 19 0.75 15.27 -4.50
N ASN A 20 1.72 15.99 -5.06
CA ASN A 20 1.71 17.46 -5.16
C ASN A 20 0.61 17.98 -6.08
N ARG A 21 0.12 17.17 -7.03
CA ARG A 21 -1.01 17.52 -7.91
C ARG A 21 -2.37 17.27 -7.26
N GLY A 22 -2.37 16.74 -6.04
CA GLY A 22 -3.55 16.38 -5.28
C GLY A 22 -4.04 14.95 -5.54
N PRO A 23 -4.84 14.39 -4.62
CA PRO A 23 -5.20 12.98 -4.64
C PRO A 23 -6.25 12.59 -5.69
N LYS A 24 -6.74 13.53 -6.50
CA LYS A 24 -7.88 13.33 -7.41
C LYS A 24 -7.79 12.07 -8.28
N PRO A 25 -6.65 11.75 -8.93
CA PRO A 25 -6.57 10.54 -9.75
C PRO A 25 -6.78 9.26 -8.94
N VAL A 26 -6.12 9.15 -7.78
CA VAL A 26 -6.26 8.00 -6.86
C VAL A 26 -7.69 7.94 -6.33
N TRP A 27 -8.24 9.08 -5.93
CA TRP A 27 -9.60 9.20 -5.44
C TRP A 27 -10.62 8.71 -6.46
N ASN A 28 -10.48 9.09 -7.73
CA ASN A 28 -11.39 8.68 -8.80
C ASN A 28 -11.35 7.17 -9.05
N VAL A 29 -10.15 6.56 -8.99
CA VAL A 29 -10.01 5.10 -9.12
C VAL A 29 -10.74 4.42 -7.96
N LEU A 30 -10.40 4.78 -6.72
CA LEU A 30 -11.01 4.15 -5.53
C LEU A 30 -12.52 4.40 -5.43
N SER A 31 -13.02 5.56 -5.87
CA SER A 31 -14.45 5.86 -5.90
C SER A 31 -15.21 4.92 -6.83
N ARG A 32 -14.61 4.56 -7.98
CA ARG A 32 -15.19 3.59 -8.91
C ARG A 32 -15.17 2.18 -8.32
N GLU A 33 -14.10 1.81 -7.61
CA GLU A 33 -14.01 0.52 -6.94
C GLU A 33 -14.99 0.39 -5.75
N ALA A 34 -15.31 1.50 -5.07
CA ALA A 34 -16.26 1.54 -3.97
C ALA A 34 -17.74 1.61 -4.43
N GLN A 35 -17.99 1.75 -5.74
CA GLN A 35 -19.34 1.96 -6.25
C GLN A 35 -20.26 0.77 -5.95
N GLY A 36 -21.36 1.04 -5.25
CA GLY A 36 -22.34 0.01 -4.86
C GLY A 36 -22.04 -0.67 -3.52
N LEU A 37 -20.93 -0.33 -2.86
CA LEU A 37 -20.59 -0.81 -1.52
C LEU A 37 -20.99 0.23 -0.46
N ARG A 38 -21.50 -0.25 0.68
CA ARG A 38 -21.78 0.56 1.87
C ARG A 38 -20.51 0.73 2.70
N VAL A 39 -19.65 1.62 2.23
CA VAL A 39 -18.34 1.87 2.81
C VAL A 39 -17.99 3.36 2.81
N ASP A 40 -17.56 3.87 3.95
CA ASP A 40 -16.80 5.12 4.03
C ASP A 40 -15.32 4.78 3.94
N TRP A 41 -14.53 5.55 3.19
CA TRP A 41 -13.11 5.31 3.05
C TRP A 41 -12.28 6.59 2.99
N GLU A 42 -11.02 6.47 3.39
CA GLU A 42 -10.00 7.52 3.41
C GLU A 42 -8.68 6.97 2.87
N ILE A 43 -7.81 7.88 2.42
CA ILE A 43 -6.45 7.52 1.98
C ILE A 43 -5.39 8.26 2.78
N ALA A 44 -4.27 7.56 2.99
CA ALA A 44 -3.03 8.10 3.48
C ALA A 44 -1.87 7.57 2.62
N VAL A 45 -0.72 8.24 2.67
CA VAL A 45 0.46 7.86 1.85
C VAL A 45 1.75 7.81 2.67
N PRO A 46 1.80 7.01 3.76
CA PRO A 46 3.01 6.88 4.59
C PRO A 46 4.17 6.38 3.75
N GLN A 47 5.29 7.13 3.75
CA GLN A 47 6.46 6.84 2.91
C GLN A 47 6.10 6.60 1.43
N GLN A 48 5.09 7.32 0.93
CA GLN A 48 4.55 7.25 -0.44
C GLN A 48 3.75 5.98 -0.77
N TRP A 49 3.53 5.05 0.17
CA TRP A 49 2.73 3.84 -0.08
C TRP A 49 1.25 4.10 0.15
N LEU A 50 0.40 3.73 -0.81
CA LEU A 50 -1.04 3.98 -0.74
C LEU A 50 -1.67 3.14 0.37
N GLN A 51 -2.10 3.81 1.43
CA GLN A 51 -2.88 3.23 2.51
C GLN A 51 -4.35 3.63 2.35
N VAL A 52 -5.24 2.64 2.38
CA VAL A 52 -6.69 2.84 2.34
C VAL A 52 -7.25 2.41 3.69
N ARG A 53 -8.03 3.30 4.30
CA ARG A 53 -8.80 3.00 5.51
C ARG A 53 -10.27 2.94 5.13
N ALA A 54 -11.00 1.98 5.67
CA ALA A 54 -12.42 1.79 5.37
C ALA A 54 -13.23 1.44 6.62
N ARG A 55 -14.50 1.86 6.67
CA ARG A 55 -15.49 1.48 7.70
C ARG A 55 -16.88 1.33 7.08
N GLY A 56 -17.77 0.59 7.74
CA GLY A 56 -19.11 0.28 7.24
C GLY A 56 -19.31 -1.22 7.01
N ASP A 57 -20.50 -1.58 6.51
CA ASP A 57 -20.91 -2.98 6.35
C ASP A 57 -20.02 -3.74 5.35
N ASP A 58 -19.57 -3.04 4.29
CA ASP A 58 -18.79 -3.64 3.20
C ASP A 58 -17.29 -3.33 3.28
N ALA A 59 -16.80 -2.81 4.42
CA ALA A 59 -15.41 -2.36 4.56
C ALA A 59 -14.38 -3.47 4.32
N GLU A 60 -14.61 -4.66 4.87
CA GLU A 60 -13.70 -5.80 4.69
C GLU A 60 -13.69 -6.28 3.25
N THR A 61 -14.88 -6.43 2.64
CA THR A 61 -15.05 -6.78 1.21
C THR A 61 -14.32 -5.79 0.31
N PHE A 62 -14.49 -4.49 0.55
CA PHE A 62 -13.84 -3.44 -0.20
C PHE A 62 -12.31 -3.54 -0.12
N LEU A 63 -11.76 -3.64 1.09
CA LEU A 63 -10.30 -3.74 1.26
C LEU A 63 -9.72 -5.02 0.67
N ASN A 64 -10.41 -6.15 0.80
CA ASN A 64 -9.97 -7.42 0.21
C ASN A 64 -9.96 -7.34 -1.33
N PHE A 65 -11.00 -6.75 -1.92
CA PHE A 65 -11.05 -6.49 -3.35
C PHE A 65 -9.88 -5.60 -3.83
N LEU A 66 -9.58 -4.52 -3.10
CA LEU A 66 -8.43 -3.67 -3.43
C LEU A 66 -7.09 -4.43 -3.32
N LYS A 67 -6.91 -5.28 -2.30
CA LYS A 67 -5.70 -6.10 -2.14
C LYS A 67 -5.53 -7.10 -3.27
N GLU A 68 -6.61 -7.73 -3.73
CA GLU A 68 -6.56 -8.65 -4.87
C GLU A 68 -6.18 -7.90 -6.16
N LYS A 69 -6.80 -6.74 -6.39
CA LYS A 69 -6.62 -5.96 -7.61
C LYS A 69 -5.25 -5.29 -7.70
N PHE A 70 -4.81 -4.64 -6.62
CA PHE A 70 -3.61 -3.81 -6.61
C PHE A 70 -2.42 -4.51 -5.95
N GLY A 71 -2.66 -5.55 -5.15
CA GLY A 71 -1.66 -6.19 -4.29
C GLY A 71 -1.59 -5.54 -2.91
N GLU A 72 -0.99 -6.24 -1.95
CA GLU A 72 -0.77 -5.76 -0.59
C GLU A 72 0.74 -5.59 -0.33
N ALA A 73 1.13 -4.44 0.21
CA ALA A 73 2.49 -4.19 0.64
C ALA A 73 2.80 -4.97 1.94
N PRO A 74 3.96 -5.64 2.05
CA PRO A 74 4.40 -6.31 3.27
C PRO A 74 4.93 -5.26 4.26
N VAL A 75 4.02 -4.48 4.86
CA VAL A 75 4.28 -3.40 5.83
C VAL A 75 5.32 -3.77 6.88
N LEU A 76 5.29 -5.03 7.34
CA LEU A 76 6.23 -5.62 8.29
C LEU A 76 7.25 -6.51 7.57
N ARG A 77 8.53 -6.44 7.98
CA ARG A 77 9.57 -7.36 7.48
C ARG A 77 9.20 -8.84 7.68
N SER A 78 8.48 -9.19 8.75
CA SER A 78 8.05 -10.57 9.02
C SER A 78 7.08 -11.12 7.98
N LYS A 79 6.43 -10.26 7.18
CA LYS A 79 5.57 -10.66 6.07
C LYS A 79 6.33 -10.97 4.78
N VAL A 80 7.66 -11.05 4.81
CA VAL A 80 8.49 -11.34 3.64
C VAL A 80 9.32 -12.60 3.88
N GLU A 81 9.12 -13.60 3.04
CA GLU A 81 9.86 -14.86 3.09
C GLU A 81 10.75 -15.08 1.88
N ARG A 82 11.64 -16.07 1.98
CA ARG A 82 12.46 -16.47 0.84
C ARG A 82 11.53 -17.04 -0.23
N TRP A 83 11.75 -16.63 -1.48
CA TRP A 83 10.96 -17.02 -2.66
C TRP A 83 9.60 -16.32 -2.81
N ASP A 84 9.29 -15.32 -1.98
CA ASP A 84 8.14 -14.45 -2.20
C ASP A 84 8.24 -13.71 -3.54
N VAL A 85 7.11 -13.67 -4.26
CA VAL A 85 6.93 -12.79 -5.42
C VAL A 85 6.14 -11.57 -4.97
N ARG A 86 6.72 -10.38 -5.13
CA ARG A 86 6.11 -9.12 -4.68
C ARG A 86 6.22 -8.07 -5.78
N LYS A 87 5.23 -7.18 -5.82
CA LYS A 87 5.35 -5.91 -6.54
C LYS A 87 6.23 -4.95 -5.73
N GLY A 88 6.97 -4.09 -6.43
CA GLY A 88 7.83 -3.09 -5.81
C GLY A 88 8.14 -1.95 -6.76
N PHE A 89 8.71 -0.89 -6.20
CA PHE A 89 9.06 0.33 -6.91
C PHE A 89 10.57 0.49 -7.02
N ILE A 90 11.08 0.73 -8.22
CA ILE A 90 12.52 0.97 -8.44
C ILE A 90 12.89 2.33 -7.85
N THR A 91 13.78 2.33 -6.85
CA THR A 91 14.25 3.54 -6.16
C THR A 91 15.64 3.98 -6.57
N GLY A 92 16.34 3.15 -7.36
CA GLY A 92 17.62 3.49 -7.93
C GLY A 92 18.34 2.28 -8.52
N SER A 93 19.51 2.53 -9.09
CA SER A 93 20.42 1.52 -9.59
C SER A 93 21.86 1.94 -9.33
N GLY A 94 22.79 0.98 -9.34
CA GLY A 94 24.23 1.25 -9.36
C GLY A 94 24.85 1.81 -8.07
N ARG A 95 24.12 1.82 -6.94
CA ARG A 95 24.66 2.31 -5.65
C ARG A 95 25.70 1.37 -5.02
N VAL A 96 25.56 0.05 -5.22
CA VAL A 96 26.54 -0.98 -4.84
C VAL A 96 26.61 -1.99 -5.98
N GLY A 97 27.74 -2.01 -6.70
CA GLY A 97 27.90 -2.83 -7.90
C GLY A 97 26.86 -2.51 -8.98
N PHE A 98 26.36 -3.55 -9.66
CA PHE A 98 25.42 -3.42 -10.79
C PHE A 98 23.94 -3.64 -10.40
N GLY A 99 23.58 -3.49 -9.12
CA GLY A 99 22.24 -3.82 -8.62
C GLY A 99 21.17 -2.74 -8.85
N VAL A 100 19.90 -3.17 -8.91
CA VAL A 100 18.71 -2.31 -8.83
C VAL A 100 18.15 -2.36 -7.41
N TYR A 101 17.77 -1.20 -6.88
CA TYR A 101 17.18 -1.06 -5.55
C TYR A 101 15.67 -0.96 -5.69
N ILE A 102 14.97 -1.85 -5.01
CA ILE A 102 13.51 -1.94 -5.06
C ILE A 102 12.98 -1.69 -3.65
N ASP A 103 12.12 -0.70 -3.51
CA ASP A 103 11.29 -0.56 -2.33
C ASP A 103 10.03 -1.41 -2.51
N ILE A 104 9.78 -2.32 -1.58
CA ILE A 104 8.64 -3.23 -1.60
C ILE A 104 7.55 -2.83 -0.61
N GLY A 105 7.73 -1.77 0.19
CA GLY A 105 6.70 -1.29 1.12
C GLY A 105 6.80 -1.82 2.54
N ILE A 106 8.02 -2.07 3.01
CA ILE A 106 8.30 -2.29 4.44
C ILE A 106 8.32 -0.91 5.11
N LEU A 107 7.29 -0.60 5.89
CA LEU A 107 7.17 0.69 6.58
C LEU A 107 7.72 0.62 8.01
N GLU A 108 7.68 -0.58 8.60
CA GLU A 108 8.19 -0.87 9.94
C GLU A 108 9.35 -1.86 9.80
N PRO A 109 10.59 -1.36 9.60
CA PRO A 109 11.75 -2.23 9.52
C PRO A 109 12.01 -2.87 10.88
N ALA A 110 12.24 -4.18 10.91
CA ALA A 110 12.75 -4.84 12.10
C ALA A 110 14.16 -4.31 12.39
N ARG A 111 14.42 -3.92 13.64
CA ARG A 111 15.80 -3.64 14.07
C ARG A 111 16.59 -4.94 13.92
N LYS A 112 17.60 -4.93 13.07
CA LYS A 112 18.61 -5.98 13.05
C LYS A 112 19.72 -5.52 13.97
N ASP A 113 19.83 -6.13 15.15
CA ASP A 113 21.02 -5.94 15.98
C ASP A 113 22.22 -6.40 15.16
N ALA A 114 23.17 -5.48 14.96
CA ALA A 114 24.44 -5.77 14.36
C ALA A 114 25.39 -6.24 15.49
N LEU A 115 25.22 -7.51 15.89
CA LEU A 115 26.14 -8.23 16.76
C LEU A 115 26.57 -9.52 16.06
#